data_AF-W9AMA6-F1
#
_entry.id   AF-W9AMA6-F1
#
_cell.length_a   1.000
_cell.length_b   1.000
_cell.length_c   1.000
_cell.angle_alpha   90.00
_cell.angle_beta   90.00
_cell.angle_gamma   90.00
#
_symmetry.space_group_name_H-M   'P 1'
#
loop_
_entity.id
_entity.type
_entity.pdbx_description
1 polymer ?
#
loop_
_entity_poly.entity_id
_entity_poly.type
_entity_poly.pdbx_seq_one_letter_code
_entity_poly.pdbx_strand_id
1 'polypeptide(L)'
;MRAVTPCRVASPVLGRCGAQVRFGVVRRVALGVAIVTGLVLTGCGSSDSTVSKTPDATTPAAGPRTTVAAPAPIVTPTTAAPAPDPCAVNLAAPEIAKAVSTLPRDPRSNQAWSPEPLAGNYNECAPLSVVIVKANTNAPNANTRAVMFHLGKFIPTGVPDTYGFNGIDESASTGDTVALKFSGGTPGLDSVVRFRWNGNGVELIGNTGH
;
A
#
# COMPACT_ATOMS: atom_id res chain seq x y z
N MET A 1 61.94 23.74 28.82
CA MET A 1 61.45 25.14 28.87
C MET A 1 60.47 25.34 27.72
N ARG A 2 59.42 26.13 27.96
CA ARG A 2 58.22 26.32 27.13
C ARG A 2 58.47 26.95 25.75
N ALA A 3 57.49 26.70 24.88
CA ALA A 3 56.98 27.55 23.80
C ALA A 3 57.84 27.59 22.51
N VAL A 4 57.32 27.83 21.32
CA VAL A 4 56.30 28.79 20.89
C VAL A 4 55.76 28.34 19.52
N THR A 5 54.44 28.35 19.33
CA THR A 5 53.82 28.47 17.99
C THR A 5 53.96 29.91 17.52
N PRO A 6 54.20 30.15 16.22
CA PRO A 6 53.35 31.14 15.57
C PRO A 6 52.85 30.71 14.19
N CYS A 7 51.56 30.99 13.98
CA CYS A 7 50.92 31.13 12.68
C CYS A 7 51.67 32.11 11.78
N ARG A 8 51.71 31.84 10.48
CA ARG A 8 51.63 32.91 9.48
C ARG A 8 50.90 32.45 8.21
N VAL A 9 49.97 33.31 7.84
CA VAL A 9 49.07 33.31 6.69
C VAL A 9 49.84 33.60 5.40
N ALA A 10 49.49 32.93 4.29
CA ALA A 10 49.58 33.50 2.95
C ALA A 10 48.68 32.71 1.97
N SER A 11 47.87 33.46 1.23
CA SER A 11 46.84 33.08 0.26
C SER A 11 47.26 32.04 -0.80
N PRO A 12 46.27 31.47 -1.51
CA PRO A 12 46.30 31.68 -2.96
C PRO A 12 44.95 31.94 -3.63
N VAL A 13 45.00 32.92 -4.54
CA VAL A 13 44.61 32.83 -5.95
C VAL A 13 43.12 32.84 -6.32
N LEU A 14 42.80 33.96 -7.00
CA LEU A 14 41.72 34.20 -7.96
C LEU A 14 41.31 32.96 -8.77
N GLY A 15 40.03 32.61 -8.68
CA GLY A 15 39.34 31.77 -9.66
C GLY A 15 38.00 32.38 -10.02
N ARG A 16 38.00 33.38 -10.92
CA ARG A 16 36.79 33.86 -11.59
C ARG A 16 36.31 32.79 -12.57
N CYS A 17 35.29 32.02 -12.21
CA CYS A 17 34.46 31.31 -13.19
C CYS A 17 33.10 32.02 -13.26
N GLY A 18 32.88 32.74 -14.37
CA GLY A 18 31.66 33.47 -14.64
C GLY A 18 30.45 32.55 -14.79
N ALA A 19 29.39 32.86 -14.04
CA ALA A 19 28.06 32.33 -14.26
C ALA A 19 27.47 32.98 -15.53
N GLN A 20 27.35 32.19 -16.60
CA GLN A 20 26.56 32.56 -17.77
C GLN A 20 25.13 32.08 -17.56
N VAL A 21 24.25 33.00 -17.16
CA VAL A 21 22.80 32.79 -17.07
C VAL A 21 22.24 32.80 -18.50
N ARG A 22 21.96 31.63 -19.06
CA ARG A 22 21.18 31.52 -20.30
C ARG A 22 19.69 31.49 -19.96
N PHE A 23 19.03 32.64 -20.11
CA PHE A 23 17.57 32.74 -20.15
C PHE A 23 17.06 32.05 -21.43
N GLY A 24 16.57 30.82 -21.28
CA GLY A 24 15.85 30.12 -22.34
C GLY A 24 14.43 30.68 -22.48
N VAL A 25 14.20 31.53 -23.48
CA VAL A 25 12.87 31.92 -23.95
C VAL A 25 12.25 30.69 -24.61
N VAL A 26 11.31 30.01 -23.93
CA VAL A 26 10.50 28.96 -24.54
C VAL A 26 9.12 29.53 -24.90
N ARG A 27 8.93 29.61 -26.21
CA ARG A 27 7.79 30.10 -26.96
C ARG A 27 6.56 29.22 -26.68
N ARG A 28 5.54 29.75 -25.99
CA ARG A 28 4.26 29.06 -25.78
C ARG A 28 3.44 29.10 -27.07
N VAL A 29 3.23 27.94 -27.69
CA VAL A 29 2.26 27.74 -28.79
C VAL A 29 0.98 27.18 -28.19
N ALA A 30 -0.13 27.84 -28.48
CA ALA A 30 -1.48 27.46 -28.07
C ALA A 30 -2.02 26.34 -28.96
N LEU A 31 -2.81 25.43 -28.38
CA LEU A 31 -3.85 24.67 -29.09
C LEU A 31 -4.85 24.13 -28.07
N GLY A 32 -6.09 24.61 -28.17
CA GLY A 32 -7.25 24.04 -27.49
C GLY A 32 -7.96 23.02 -28.38
N VAL A 33 -8.65 22.07 -27.77
CA VAL A 33 -9.73 21.27 -28.38
C VAL A 33 -10.73 20.89 -27.28
N ALA A 34 -12.01 21.14 -27.54
CA ALA A 34 -13.17 20.74 -26.74
C ALA A 34 -14.04 19.78 -27.58
N ILE A 35 -14.46 18.63 -27.03
CA ILE A 35 -15.49 17.68 -27.57
C ILE A 35 -16.03 16.89 -26.34
N VAL A 36 -17.26 17.06 -25.82
CA VAL A 36 -18.63 16.67 -26.25
C VAL A 36 -18.92 15.15 -26.21
N THR A 37 -19.66 14.76 -25.15
CA THR A 37 -20.81 13.80 -25.00
C THR A 37 -20.80 12.37 -25.57
N GLY A 38 -21.28 11.40 -24.77
CA GLY A 38 -21.92 10.15 -25.24
C GLY A 38 -22.35 9.15 -24.15
N LEU A 39 -23.66 9.00 -23.92
CA LEU A 39 -24.31 7.87 -23.22
C LEU A 39 -24.29 6.61 -24.10
N VAL A 40 -24.14 5.38 -23.54
CA VAL A 40 -24.96 4.19 -23.91
C VAL A 40 -24.99 3.13 -22.80
N LEU A 41 -26.10 2.37 -22.80
CA LEU A 41 -26.65 1.40 -21.85
C LEU A 41 -26.05 -0.04 -21.87
N THR A 42 -26.34 -0.76 -20.77
CA THR A 42 -26.70 -2.20 -20.65
C THR A 42 -25.74 -3.31 -21.09
N GLY A 43 -25.57 -4.29 -20.17
CA GLY A 43 -25.10 -5.65 -20.48
C GLY A 43 -25.28 -6.58 -19.28
N CYS A 44 -26.49 -7.09 -19.08
CA CYS A 44 -26.79 -8.18 -18.15
C CYS A 44 -26.44 -9.51 -18.84
N GLY A 45 -25.64 -10.35 -18.19
CA GLY A 45 -25.26 -11.67 -18.71
C GLY A 45 -25.00 -12.62 -17.56
N SER A 46 -26.03 -13.35 -17.14
CA SER A 46 -25.87 -14.54 -16.31
C SER A 46 -26.65 -15.66 -16.98
N SER A 47 -25.93 -16.44 -17.77
CA SER A 47 -26.36 -17.73 -18.27
C SER A 47 -25.84 -18.77 -17.29
N ASP A 48 -26.70 -19.38 -16.48
CA ASP A 48 -26.39 -20.69 -15.90
C ASP A 48 -27.52 -21.65 -16.26
N SER A 49 -27.15 -22.61 -17.09
CA SER A 49 -28.05 -23.58 -17.66
C SER A 49 -28.38 -24.62 -16.61
N THR A 50 -29.66 -24.73 -16.28
CA THR A 50 -30.22 -25.84 -15.52
C THR A 50 -29.91 -27.14 -16.26
N VAL A 51 -28.91 -27.87 -15.79
CA VAL A 51 -28.68 -29.26 -16.20
C VAL A 51 -29.85 -30.09 -15.67
N SER A 52 -30.74 -30.42 -16.60
CA SER A 52 -31.71 -31.51 -16.48
C SER A 52 -30.98 -32.79 -16.05
N LYS A 53 -31.35 -33.35 -14.90
CA LYS A 53 -31.30 -34.79 -14.70
C LYS A 53 -32.72 -35.32 -14.62
N THR A 54 -33.04 -36.06 -15.66
CA THR A 54 -34.22 -36.87 -15.92
C THR A 54 -34.66 -37.67 -14.69
N PRO A 55 -35.96 -37.81 -14.43
CA PRO A 55 -36.47 -38.68 -13.39
C PRO A 55 -36.42 -40.13 -13.85
N ASP A 56 -35.67 -40.99 -13.14
CA ASP A 56 -35.85 -42.42 -13.23
C ASP A 56 -36.92 -42.86 -12.23
N ALA A 57 -38.06 -43.28 -12.77
CA ALA A 57 -39.08 -44.01 -12.04
C ALA A 57 -38.69 -45.49 -12.01
N THR A 58 -38.65 -46.11 -10.83
CA THR A 58 -38.77 -47.57 -10.72
C THR A 58 -39.50 -47.95 -9.43
N THR A 59 -40.56 -48.72 -9.64
CA THR A 59 -41.60 -49.26 -8.75
C THR A 59 -41.06 -50.19 -7.63
N PRO A 60 -41.77 -50.36 -6.50
CA PRO A 60 -41.32 -51.19 -5.38
C PRO A 60 -41.59 -52.68 -5.60
N ALA A 61 -40.64 -53.54 -5.20
CA ALA A 61 -40.88 -54.97 -5.00
C ALA A 61 -40.32 -55.39 -3.63
N ALA A 62 -41.18 -56.00 -2.82
CA ALA A 62 -40.87 -56.56 -1.51
C ALA A 62 -40.35 -58.00 -1.64
N GLY A 63 -39.33 -58.36 -0.86
CA GLY A 63 -38.81 -59.72 -0.67
C GLY A 63 -37.72 -59.77 0.42
N PRO A 64 -37.48 -60.91 1.12
CA PRO A 64 -37.13 -60.90 2.54
C PRO A 64 -35.63 -61.05 2.91
N ARG A 65 -35.35 -60.57 4.13
CA ARG A 65 -34.16 -60.59 5.03
C ARG A 65 -33.06 -61.64 4.77
N THR A 66 -31.78 -61.21 4.80
CA THR A 66 -30.75 -61.70 5.77
C THR A 66 -29.43 -60.90 5.78
N THR A 67 -28.83 -60.85 6.97
CA THR A 67 -27.44 -60.51 7.38
C THR A 67 -26.92 -59.07 7.30
N VAL A 68 -26.77 -58.48 8.49
CA VAL A 68 -26.14 -57.19 8.81
C VAL A 68 -24.64 -57.25 8.52
N ALA A 69 -24.17 -56.48 7.55
CA ALA A 69 -22.77 -56.09 7.42
C ALA A 69 -22.60 -54.69 8.01
N ALA A 70 -21.55 -54.51 8.82
CA ALA A 70 -21.25 -53.26 9.51
C ALA A 70 -21.08 -52.08 8.52
N PRO A 71 -21.56 -50.86 8.83
CA PRO A 71 -21.46 -49.72 7.93
C PRO A 71 -19.98 -49.32 7.76
N ALA A 72 -19.52 -49.20 6.53
CA ALA A 72 -18.26 -48.52 6.24
C ALA A 72 -18.33 -47.08 6.76
N PRO A 73 -17.24 -46.52 7.32
CA PRO A 73 -17.23 -45.14 7.79
C PRO A 73 -17.48 -44.22 6.59
N ILE A 74 -18.57 -43.47 6.66
CA ILE A 74 -18.87 -42.38 5.73
C ILE A 74 -17.80 -41.31 5.97
N VAL A 75 -16.83 -41.20 5.06
CA VAL A 75 -15.95 -40.02 5.00
C VAL A 75 -16.81 -38.86 4.51
N THR A 76 -17.26 -38.03 5.45
CA THR A 76 -17.87 -36.74 5.12
C THR A 76 -16.85 -35.94 4.30
N PRO A 77 -17.23 -35.34 3.15
CA PRO A 77 -16.31 -34.47 2.45
C PRO A 77 -16.04 -33.27 3.35
N THR A 78 -14.82 -33.15 3.86
CA THR A 78 -14.37 -31.93 4.51
C THR A 78 -14.46 -30.82 3.47
N THR A 79 -15.46 -29.96 3.59
CA THR A 79 -15.55 -28.73 2.81
C THR A 79 -14.29 -27.93 3.10
N ALA A 80 -13.37 -27.88 2.13
CA ALA A 80 -12.19 -27.03 2.22
C ALA A 80 -12.66 -25.59 2.42
N ALA A 81 -12.06 -24.89 3.38
CA ALA A 81 -12.36 -23.48 3.59
C ALA A 81 -12.12 -22.70 2.28
N PRO A 82 -12.95 -21.69 1.96
CA PRO A 82 -12.72 -20.82 0.82
C PRO A 82 -11.29 -20.29 0.82
N ALA A 83 -10.66 -20.25 -0.35
CA ALA A 83 -9.35 -19.63 -0.47
C ALA A 83 -9.44 -18.16 0.00
N PRO A 84 -8.45 -17.66 0.75
CA PRO A 84 -8.46 -16.28 1.21
C PRO A 84 -8.52 -15.33 0.01
N ASP A 85 -9.35 -14.30 0.11
CA ASP A 85 -9.50 -13.30 -0.93
C ASP A 85 -8.16 -12.55 -1.13
N PRO A 86 -7.57 -12.59 -2.33
CA PRO A 86 -6.29 -11.94 -2.60
C PRO A 86 -6.37 -10.42 -2.37
N CYS A 87 -7.53 -9.83 -2.65
CA CYS A 87 -7.78 -8.41 -2.50
C CYS A 87 -8.21 -7.99 -1.09
N ALA A 88 -8.18 -8.87 -0.10
CA ALA A 88 -8.42 -8.48 1.28
C ALA A 88 -7.22 -7.71 1.84
N VAL A 89 -7.46 -6.84 2.81
CA VAL A 89 -6.36 -6.17 3.52
C VAL A 89 -5.55 -7.23 4.28
N ASN A 90 -4.24 -7.28 4.02
CA ASN A 90 -3.36 -8.26 4.65
C ASN A 90 -2.04 -7.62 5.09
N LEU A 91 -1.95 -7.30 6.38
CA LEU A 91 -0.73 -6.71 6.96
C LEU A 91 0.39 -7.73 7.22
N ALA A 92 0.09 -9.02 7.11
CA ALA A 92 1.06 -10.11 7.24
C ALA A 92 1.62 -10.56 5.87
N ALA A 93 1.34 -9.84 4.78
CA ALA A 93 1.82 -10.18 3.45
C ALA A 93 3.36 -10.14 3.40
N PRO A 94 4.03 -11.18 2.87
CA PRO A 94 5.50 -11.24 2.82
C PRO A 94 6.10 -10.13 1.95
N GLU A 95 5.34 -9.57 1.03
CA GLU A 95 5.69 -8.41 0.19
C GLU A 95 6.02 -7.18 1.05
N ILE A 96 5.34 -7.02 2.20
CA ILE A 96 5.63 -5.95 3.16
C ILE A 96 7.03 -6.14 3.74
N ALA A 97 7.34 -7.31 4.28
CA ALA A 97 8.65 -7.59 4.87
C ALA A 97 9.79 -7.43 3.84
N LYS A 98 9.57 -7.87 2.59
CA LYS A 98 10.51 -7.67 1.48
C LYS A 98 10.72 -6.17 1.21
N ALA A 99 9.65 -5.40 1.06
CA ALA A 99 9.75 -3.96 0.83
C ALA A 99 10.52 -3.26 1.96
N VAL A 100 10.16 -3.56 3.21
CA VAL A 100 10.79 -3.00 4.41
C VAL A 100 12.29 -3.31 4.48
N SER A 101 12.70 -4.51 4.06
CA SER A 101 14.12 -4.88 4.01
C SER A 101 14.94 -4.10 2.97
N THR A 102 14.30 -3.57 1.93
CA THR A 102 14.97 -2.75 0.90
C THR A 102 15.09 -1.28 1.28
N LEU A 103 14.42 -0.85 2.35
CA LEU A 103 14.44 0.53 2.78
C LEU A 103 15.82 0.93 3.32
N PRO A 104 16.27 2.16 3.05
CA PRO A 104 17.40 2.75 3.76
C PRO A 104 17.14 2.75 5.27
N ARG A 105 18.21 2.68 6.05
CA ARG A 105 18.15 2.78 7.51
C ARG A 105 17.50 4.09 7.94
N ASP A 106 16.84 4.07 9.09
CA ASP A 106 16.21 5.26 9.67
C ASP A 106 17.26 6.37 9.86
N PRO A 107 17.08 7.56 9.26
CA PRO A 107 18.06 8.64 9.36
C PRO A 107 18.27 9.17 10.79
N ARG A 108 17.30 8.98 11.69
CA ARG A 108 17.40 9.51 13.07
C ARG A 108 18.14 8.58 14.02
N SER A 109 17.91 7.28 13.90
CA SER A 109 18.49 6.26 14.80
C SER A 109 19.52 5.35 14.15
N ASN A 110 19.66 5.38 12.82
CA ASN A 110 20.46 4.46 12.00
C ASN A 110 20.03 2.98 12.15
N GLN A 111 18.80 2.74 12.59
CA GLN A 111 18.27 1.40 12.81
C GLN A 111 17.53 0.89 11.59
N ALA A 112 17.44 -0.43 11.47
CA ALA A 112 16.56 -1.05 10.49
C ALA A 112 15.09 -0.79 10.87
N TRP A 113 14.21 -0.92 9.90
CA TRP A 113 12.77 -0.84 10.10
C TRP A 113 12.22 -2.18 10.60
N SER A 114 11.19 -2.14 11.45
CA SER A 114 10.44 -3.34 11.86
C SER A 114 9.66 -3.90 10.66
N PRO A 115 9.75 -5.20 10.37
CA PRO A 115 8.96 -5.84 9.33
C PRO A 115 7.47 -5.90 9.69
N GLU A 116 7.15 -5.87 10.98
CA GLU A 116 5.78 -5.81 11.48
C GLU A 116 5.27 -4.36 11.37
N PRO A 117 4.22 -4.11 10.57
CA PRO A 117 3.63 -2.78 10.44
C PRO A 117 2.80 -2.43 11.68
N LEU A 118 2.83 -1.16 12.07
CA LEU A 118 2.00 -0.61 13.14
C LEU A 118 0.54 -0.45 12.72
N ALA A 119 0.33 -0.09 11.45
CA ALA A 119 -0.97 0.17 10.84
C ALA A 119 -0.83 0.11 9.33
N GLY A 120 -1.94 -0.02 8.60
CA GLY A 120 -1.92 0.01 7.15
C GLY A 120 -3.20 -0.56 6.54
N ASN A 121 -3.31 -0.44 5.22
CA ASN A 121 -4.38 -0.98 4.41
C ASN A 121 -3.83 -1.77 3.21
N TYR A 122 -2.70 -2.46 3.40
CA TYR A 122 -2.03 -3.22 2.33
C TYR A 122 -3.01 -4.13 1.63
N ASN A 123 -3.13 -3.95 0.31
CA ASN A 123 -4.00 -4.70 -0.56
C ASN A 123 -3.30 -4.82 -1.92
N GLU A 124 -3.15 -6.05 -2.42
CA GLU A 124 -2.47 -6.32 -3.68
C GLU A 124 -3.29 -5.94 -4.92
N CYS A 125 -4.59 -5.74 -4.76
CA CYS A 125 -5.49 -5.32 -5.84
C CYS A 125 -5.73 -3.80 -5.88
N ALA A 126 -5.35 -3.07 -4.82
CA ALA A 126 -5.56 -1.63 -4.74
C ALA A 126 -4.52 -0.86 -5.58
N PRO A 127 -4.94 0.14 -6.37
CA PRO A 127 -4.01 1.07 -7.01
C PRO A 127 -3.07 1.78 -6.02
N LEU A 128 -3.50 2.06 -4.79
CA LEU A 128 -2.63 2.59 -3.76
C LEU A 128 -2.97 1.96 -2.42
N SER A 129 -1.97 1.33 -1.81
CA SER A 129 -2.06 0.84 -0.44
C SER A 129 -0.82 1.22 0.34
N VAL A 130 -0.92 1.22 1.66
CA VAL A 130 0.16 1.70 2.53
C VAL A 130 0.26 0.88 3.81
N VAL A 131 1.48 0.77 4.31
CA VAL A 131 1.75 0.30 5.68
C VAL A 131 2.66 1.28 6.38
N ILE A 132 2.49 1.42 7.68
CA ILE A 132 3.30 2.29 8.52
C ILE A 132 4.22 1.39 9.33
N VAL A 133 5.53 1.58 9.17
CA VAL A 133 6.54 0.83 9.91
C VAL A 133 7.22 1.71 10.93
N LYS A 134 7.66 1.09 12.03
CA LYS A 134 8.43 1.73 13.10
C LYS A 134 9.91 1.39 12.95
N ALA A 135 10.78 2.32 13.32
CA ALA A 135 12.20 1.99 13.51
C ALA A 135 12.33 0.92 14.60
N ASN A 136 13.18 -0.10 14.38
CA ASN A 136 13.35 -1.24 15.27
C ASN A 136 14.16 -0.85 16.52
N THR A 137 13.53 -0.06 17.39
CA THR A 137 14.11 0.52 18.60
C THR A 137 13.11 0.47 19.74
N ASN A 138 13.62 0.40 20.97
CA ASN A 138 12.82 0.49 22.20
C ASN A 138 12.53 1.95 22.62
N ALA A 139 12.74 2.93 21.74
CA ALA A 139 12.49 4.32 22.07
C ALA A 139 10.98 4.60 22.21
N PRO A 140 10.57 5.44 23.18
CA PRO A 140 9.15 5.79 23.37
C PRO A 140 8.57 6.46 22.12
N ASN A 141 9.34 7.34 21.48
CA ASN A 141 8.98 8.03 20.24
C ASN A 141 9.92 7.60 19.11
N ALA A 142 9.88 6.31 18.78
CA ALA A 142 10.60 5.78 17.63
C ALA A 142 10.07 6.42 16.34
N ASN A 143 10.95 6.64 15.37
CA ASN A 143 10.54 7.20 14.09
C ASN A 143 9.63 6.21 13.35
N THR A 144 8.66 6.73 12.61
CA THR A 144 7.76 5.94 11.78
C THR A 144 7.87 6.39 10.33
N ARG A 145 7.59 5.47 9.40
CA ARG A 145 7.60 5.75 7.96
C ARG A 145 6.44 5.03 7.29
N ALA A 146 5.74 5.72 6.39
CA ALA A 146 4.78 5.07 5.52
C ALA A 146 5.47 4.46 4.29
N VAL A 147 5.11 3.24 3.96
CA VAL A 147 5.63 2.45 2.84
C VAL A 147 4.46 2.16 1.93
N MET A 148 4.52 2.71 0.72
CA MET A 148 3.40 2.68 -0.23
C MET A 148 3.61 1.62 -1.30
N PHE A 149 2.49 1.06 -1.76
CA PHE A 149 2.42 0.00 -2.73
C PHE A 149 1.40 0.34 -3.81
N HIS A 150 1.69 -0.06 -5.05
CA HIS A 150 0.78 0.00 -6.18
C HIS A 150 0.56 -1.43 -6.66
N LEU A 151 -0.68 -1.92 -6.59
CA LEU A 151 -1.04 -3.29 -6.98
C LEU A 151 -0.14 -4.34 -6.30
N GLY A 152 0.06 -4.17 -4.98
CA GLY A 152 0.89 -5.05 -4.15
C GLY A 152 2.40 -4.88 -4.32
N LYS A 153 2.87 -4.03 -5.25
CA LYS A 153 4.29 -3.78 -5.50
C LYS A 153 4.78 -2.53 -4.79
N PHE A 154 5.92 -2.64 -4.12
CA PHE A 154 6.54 -1.51 -3.44
C PHE A 154 6.91 -0.40 -4.44
N ILE A 155 6.63 0.85 -4.08
CA ILE A 155 6.95 2.03 -4.87
C ILE A 155 8.19 2.70 -4.26
N PRO A 156 9.40 2.54 -4.84
CA PRO A 156 10.64 3.08 -4.26
C PRO A 156 10.85 4.57 -4.56
N THR A 157 10.23 5.11 -5.60
CA THR A 157 10.43 6.47 -6.10
C THR A 157 9.10 7.15 -6.39
N GLY A 158 9.08 8.48 -6.47
CA GLY A 158 7.83 9.21 -6.71
C GLY A 158 6.85 9.14 -5.54
N VAL A 159 7.34 8.78 -4.35
CA VAL A 159 6.61 8.84 -3.08
C VAL A 159 7.22 9.96 -2.24
N PRO A 160 6.43 10.92 -1.75
CA PRO A 160 6.92 11.91 -0.80
C PRO A 160 7.48 11.27 0.47
N ASP A 161 8.41 11.95 1.14
CA ASP A 161 8.87 11.52 2.46
C ASP A 161 7.70 11.56 3.46
N THR A 162 7.30 10.39 3.94
CA THR A 162 6.11 10.18 4.79
C THR A 162 6.50 9.69 6.18
N TYR A 163 7.35 10.46 6.84
CA TYR A 163 7.76 10.19 8.22
C TYR A 163 6.76 10.75 9.23
N GLY A 164 6.71 10.13 10.41
CA GLY A 164 5.98 10.66 11.57
C GLY A 164 4.50 10.28 11.64
N PHE A 165 3.89 9.76 10.57
CA PHE A 165 2.53 9.22 10.62
C PHE A 165 2.50 7.93 11.44
N ASN A 166 1.45 7.74 12.25
CA ASN A 166 1.32 6.60 13.16
C ASN A 166 -0.02 5.86 13.01
N GLY A 167 -0.87 6.28 12.09
CA GLY A 167 -2.10 5.58 11.74
C GLY A 167 -2.57 5.92 10.34
N ILE A 168 -3.68 5.30 9.95
CA ILE A 168 -4.41 5.62 8.72
C ILE A 168 -5.86 5.97 9.06
N ASP A 169 -6.47 6.81 8.24
CA ASP A 169 -7.91 7.03 8.27
C ASP A 169 -8.55 6.20 7.16
N GLU A 170 -9.10 5.05 7.53
CA GLU A 170 -9.75 4.13 6.60
C GLU A 170 -11.00 4.74 5.94
N SER A 171 -11.69 5.64 6.64
CA SER A 171 -12.90 6.28 6.12
C SER A 171 -12.60 7.31 5.02
N ALA A 172 -11.41 7.91 5.08
CA ALA A 172 -10.89 8.84 4.08
C ALA A 172 -9.96 8.17 3.05
N SER A 173 -9.76 6.86 3.16
CA SER A 173 -8.96 6.06 2.22
C SER A 173 -9.85 5.34 1.22
N THR A 174 -9.41 5.28 -0.04
CA THR A 174 -10.07 4.59 -1.15
C THR A 174 -9.07 3.64 -1.82
N GLY A 175 -9.44 3.02 -2.95
CA GLY A 175 -8.52 2.16 -3.69
C GLY A 175 -7.29 2.88 -4.26
N ASP A 176 -7.40 4.18 -4.57
CA ASP A 176 -6.34 4.99 -5.18
C ASP A 176 -5.83 6.13 -4.28
N THR A 177 -6.46 6.34 -3.12
CA THR A 177 -6.13 7.38 -2.15
C THR A 177 -5.88 6.77 -0.78
N VAL A 178 -4.80 7.17 -0.12
CA VAL A 178 -4.50 6.80 1.26
C VAL A 178 -4.47 8.05 2.13
N ALA A 179 -5.16 7.99 3.27
CA ALA A 179 -5.19 9.06 4.26
C ALA A 179 -4.29 8.65 5.44
N LEU A 180 -3.12 9.29 5.54
CA LEU A 180 -2.19 9.07 6.65
C LEU A 180 -2.55 9.98 7.81
N LYS A 181 -2.54 9.40 9.01
CA LYS A 181 -2.91 10.07 10.24
C LYS A 181 -1.72 10.19 11.18
N PHE A 182 -1.58 11.36 11.78
CA PHE A 182 -0.74 11.56 12.96
C PHE A 182 -1.63 11.88 14.15
N SER A 183 -1.51 11.05 15.19
CA SER A 183 -2.12 11.30 16.50
C SER A 183 -1.05 11.55 17.55
N GLY A 184 -1.10 12.70 18.21
CA GLY A 184 -0.23 13.02 19.35
C GLY A 184 -0.69 12.38 20.68
N GLY A 185 -1.70 11.51 20.66
CA GLY A 185 -2.30 10.92 21.86
C GLY A 185 -3.38 11.77 22.53
N THR A 186 -3.70 12.94 21.98
CA THR A 186 -4.85 13.76 22.41
C THR A 186 -6.03 13.48 21.48
N PRO A 187 -7.15 12.93 21.96
CA PRO A 187 -8.31 12.63 21.13
C PRO A 187 -8.82 13.89 20.40
N GLY A 188 -9.11 13.74 19.11
CA GLY A 188 -9.69 14.82 18.28
C GLY A 188 -8.69 15.81 17.68
N LEU A 189 -7.40 15.71 18.01
CA LEU A 189 -6.34 16.55 17.44
C LEU A 189 -5.47 15.77 16.44
N ASP A 190 -6.11 14.94 15.64
CA ASP A 190 -5.43 14.13 14.64
C ASP A 190 -5.19 14.97 13.37
N SER A 191 -3.97 14.94 12.85
CA SER A 191 -3.64 15.52 11.54
C SER A 191 -3.79 14.45 10.46
N VAL A 192 -4.54 14.74 9.40
CA VAL A 192 -4.76 13.80 8.29
C VAL A 192 -4.21 14.37 6.99
N VAL A 193 -3.30 13.64 6.35
CA VAL A 193 -2.74 14.00 5.04
C VAL A 193 -3.12 12.93 4.03
N ARG A 194 -3.71 13.36 2.92
CA ARG A 194 -4.18 12.49 1.84
C ARG A 194 -3.20 12.48 0.68
N PHE A 195 -2.92 11.28 0.22
CA PHE A 195 -2.07 10.99 -0.92
C PHE A 195 -2.85 10.17 -1.95
N ARG A 196 -2.73 10.49 -3.24
CA ARG A 196 -3.34 9.70 -4.32
C ARG A 196 -2.32 9.20 -5.31
N TRP A 197 -2.66 8.11 -5.99
CA TRP A 197 -1.96 7.64 -7.17
C TRP A 197 -2.41 8.41 -8.41
N ASN A 198 -1.48 8.96 -9.18
CA ASN A 198 -1.80 9.74 -10.39
C ASN A 198 -1.48 9.01 -11.71
N GLY A 199 -1.16 7.71 -11.65
CA GLY A 199 -0.76 6.90 -12.80
C GLY A 199 0.76 6.72 -12.93
N ASN A 200 1.57 7.61 -12.36
CA ASN A 200 3.04 7.53 -12.41
C ASN A 200 3.69 7.52 -11.01
N GLY A 201 3.04 8.13 -10.02
CA GLY A 201 3.55 8.20 -8.67
C GLY A 201 2.47 8.61 -7.69
N VAL A 202 2.92 8.87 -6.47
CA VAL A 202 2.06 9.32 -5.38
C VAL A 202 2.17 10.84 -5.27
N GLU A 203 1.03 11.50 -5.21
CA GLU A 203 0.95 12.94 -4.99
C GLU A 203 0.09 13.29 -3.79
N LEU A 204 0.48 14.36 -3.09
CA LEU A 204 -0.28 14.90 -1.97
C LEU A 204 -1.45 15.73 -2.51
N ILE A 205 -2.67 15.45 -2.03
CA ILE A 205 -3.90 16.08 -2.52
C ILE A 205 -4.68 16.84 -1.46
N GLY A 206 -4.23 16.83 -0.22
CA GLY A 206 -4.82 17.64 0.83
C GLY A 206 -4.25 17.30 2.19
N ASN A 207 -4.18 18.33 3.03
CA ASN A 207 -3.97 18.19 4.46
C ASN A 207 -5.22 18.72 5.14
N THR A 208 -5.83 17.92 5.99
CA THR A 208 -6.93 18.32 6.85
C THR A 208 -6.40 18.19 8.27
N GLY A 209 -6.00 19.33 8.84
CA GLY A 209 -5.76 19.45 10.28
C GLY A 209 -7.09 19.75 10.95
N HIS A 210 -7.38 19.03 12.02
CA HIS A 210 -8.49 19.33 12.93
C HIS A 210 -8.02 20.20 14.09
#